data_AF-A0A927F2R8-F1
#
_entry.id   AF-A0A927F2R8-F1
#
_cell.length_a   1.000
_cell.length_b   1.000
_cell.length_c   1.000
_cell.angle_alpha   90.00
_cell.angle_beta   90.00
_cell.angle_gamma   90.00
#
_symmetry.space_group_name_H-M   'P 1'
#
loop_
_entity.id
_entity.type
_entity.pdbx_description
1 polymer ?
#
loop_
_entity_poly.entity_id
_entity_poly.type
_entity_poly.pdbx_seq_one_letter_code
_entity_poly.pdbx_strand_id
1 'polypeptide(L)'
;MAQFRLQDGKVLAVDLTGDAVRAKNGSMIAYEGDMTFKKLTGGGDGLRGMVTRRLTGEQLEVMEVKGHGTCYFADAAGDVSLVTLQQDTLHVEASNLLCTAGGLRTGTTFTGLRGASQGNGLFTTTVEGTGQAALTSQGPAIVLRVTPQTPLRVDPGAYLAHSGRLRQEFQSGVTFRTLLGDGSGEAFQIRFEGEGLVYVQPSERETLGGQV
;
A
#
# COMPACT_ATOMS: atom_id res chain seq x y z
N MET A 1 10.85 21.09 1.57
CA MET A 1 10.25 19.77 1.28
C MET A 1 10.46 18.89 2.48
N ALA A 2 9.44 18.13 2.89
CA ALA A 2 9.53 17.19 3.99
C ALA A 2 10.61 16.13 3.74
N GLN A 3 11.45 15.85 4.74
CA GLN A 3 12.54 14.88 4.64
C GLN A 3 12.16 13.61 5.39
N PHE A 4 12.18 12.46 4.71
CA PHE A 4 11.83 11.16 5.30
C PHE A 4 13.12 10.43 5.70
N ARG A 5 13.16 9.92 6.93
CA ARG A 5 14.28 9.18 7.51
C ARG A 5 13.77 7.93 8.22
N LEU A 6 14.42 6.80 7.99
CA LEU A 6 14.13 5.56 8.72
C LEU A 6 14.95 5.51 10.02
N GLN A 7 14.30 5.13 11.10
CA GLN A 7 14.91 4.79 12.38
C GLN A 7 14.68 3.32 12.67
N ASP A 8 15.77 2.56 12.77
CA ASP A 8 15.81 1.11 13.05
C ASP A 8 14.91 0.25 12.15
N GLY A 9 14.57 0.76 10.97
CA GLY A 9 13.72 0.08 9.99
C GLY A 9 12.23 -0.01 10.35
N LYS A 10 11.80 0.45 11.53
CA LYS A 10 10.40 0.32 12.01
C LYS A 10 9.71 1.64 12.29
N VAL A 11 10.48 2.71 12.42
CA VAL A 11 9.96 4.06 12.67
C VAL A 11 10.34 4.96 11.51
N LEU A 12 9.35 5.72 11.04
CA LEU A 12 9.55 6.79 10.09
C LEU A 12 9.64 8.12 10.83
N ALA A 13 10.79 8.77 10.78
CA ALA A 13 10.94 10.17 11.15
C ALA A 13 10.75 11.06 9.92
N VAL A 14 9.92 12.10 10.04
CA VAL A 14 9.69 13.08 8.98
C VAL A 14 9.99 14.49 9.50
N ASP A 15 11.00 15.12 8.93
CA ASP A 15 11.35 16.50 9.25
C ASP A 15 10.51 17.45 8.39
N LEU A 16 9.79 18.37 9.02
CA LEU A 16 8.90 19.35 8.41
C LEU A 16 9.44 20.77 8.60
N THR A 17 9.41 21.56 7.53
CA THR A 17 9.89 22.96 7.50
C THR A 17 8.78 23.91 7.04
N GLY A 18 7.55 23.69 7.54
CA GLY A 18 6.32 24.37 7.12
C GLY A 18 5.50 23.61 6.08
N ASP A 19 6.07 22.53 5.54
CA ASP A 19 5.41 21.59 4.64
C ASP A 19 4.37 20.71 5.35
N ALA A 20 3.57 20.01 4.56
CA ALA A 20 2.61 19.02 5.04
C ALA A 20 2.91 17.62 4.47
N VAL A 21 2.57 16.61 5.26
CA VAL A 21 2.56 15.20 4.87
C VAL A 21 1.22 14.57 5.22
N ARG A 22 0.90 13.46 4.56
CA ARG A 22 -0.30 12.66 4.84
C ARG A 22 0.13 11.31 5.35
N ALA A 23 -0.31 10.94 6.55
CA ALA A 23 0.04 9.69 7.20
C ALA A 23 -1.20 8.88 7.60
N LYS A 24 -1.03 7.57 7.81
CA LYS A 24 -2.07 6.67 8.33
C LYS A 24 -2.58 7.20 9.66
N ASN A 25 -3.88 7.37 9.79
CA ASN A 25 -4.48 7.90 11.01
C ASN A 25 -4.12 7.00 12.21
N GLY A 26 -3.69 7.61 13.32
CA GLY A 26 -3.26 6.88 14.52
C GLY A 26 -1.85 6.28 14.45
N SER A 27 -1.10 6.46 13.36
CA SER A 27 0.28 5.97 13.26
C SER A 27 1.33 6.90 13.88
N MET A 28 0.97 8.13 14.27
CA MET A 28 1.91 9.05 14.92
C MET A 28 2.18 8.59 16.35
N ILE A 29 3.46 8.42 16.66
CA ILE A 29 3.93 7.94 17.97
C ILE A 29 4.64 9.03 18.78
N ALA A 30 5.23 10.03 18.12
CA ALA A 30 5.86 11.18 18.76
C ALA A 30 5.98 12.36 17.78
N TYR A 31 6.19 13.56 18.31
CA TYR A 31 6.62 14.72 17.53
C TYR A 31 7.40 15.72 18.38
N GLU A 32 8.21 16.54 17.72
CA GLU A 32 8.99 17.62 18.29
C GLU A 32 8.71 18.90 17.48
N GLY A 33 8.63 20.05 18.15
CA GLY A 33 8.33 21.33 17.51
C GLY A 33 6.84 21.63 17.37
N ASP A 34 6.50 22.56 16.47
CA ASP A 34 5.16 23.09 16.30
C ASP A 34 4.42 22.35 15.18
N MET A 35 3.46 21.50 15.55
CA MET A 35 2.73 20.63 14.62
C MET A 35 1.21 20.80 14.74
N THR A 36 0.53 20.80 13.58
CA THR A 36 -0.93 20.74 13.47
C THR A 36 -1.34 19.44 12.82
N PHE A 37 -2.37 18.81 13.36
CA PHE A 37 -2.90 17.53 12.91
C PHE A 37 -4.36 17.70 12.48
N LYS A 38 -4.69 17.20 11.29
CA LYS A 38 -6.06 17.23 10.77
C LYS A 38 -6.43 15.86 10.23
N LYS A 39 -7.40 15.20 10.86
CA LYS A 39 -7.98 13.97 10.30
C LYS A 39 -8.68 14.31 8.98
N LEU A 40 -8.30 13.63 7.91
CA LEU A 40 -8.92 13.78 6.59
C LEU A 40 -10.00 12.71 6.43
N THR A 41 -11.26 13.09 6.64
CA THR A 41 -12.38 12.26 6.24
C THR A 41 -12.41 12.14 4.71
N GLY A 42 -12.25 10.92 4.19
CA GLY A 42 -12.26 10.65 2.75
C GLY A 42 -10.92 10.85 2.02
N GLY A 43 -9.78 10.96 2.72
CA GLY A 43 -8.45 10.94 2.09
C GLY A 43 -8.05 12.21 1.33
N GLY A 44 -8.72 13.34 1.58
CA GLY A 44 -8.39 14.65 1.00
C GLY A 44 -9.27 15.09 -0.17
N ASP A 45 -10.10 14.19 -0.73
CA ASP A 45 -10.93 14.45 -1.94
C ASP A 45 -12.42 14.75 -1.60
N GLY A 46 -12.69 15.11 -0.34
CA GLY A 46 -14.01 15.50 0.16
C GLY A 46 -15.07 14.38 0.16
N LEU A 47 -16.35 14.78 0.11
CA LEU A 47 -17.51 13.87 0.14
C LEU A 47 -17.49 12.84 -1.00
N ARG A 48 -16.98 13.23 -2.18
CA ARG A 48 -16.88 12.34 -3.36
C ARG A 48 -15.90 11.20 -3.13
N GLY A 49 -14.71 11.51 -2.62
CA GLY A 49 -13.71 10.50 -2.23
C GLY A 49 -14.24 9.56 -1.15
N MET A 50 -15.00 10.07 -0.18
CA MET A 50 -15.60 9.26 0.88
C MET A 50 -16.68 8.29 0.36
N VAL A 51 -17.50 8.71 -0.61
CA VAL A 51 -18.51 7.83 -1.23
C VAL A 51 -17.85 6.73 -2.04
N THR A 52 -16.90 7.06 -2.93
CA THR A 52 -16.17 6.06 -3.71
C THR A 52 -15.48 5.05 -2.81
N ARG A 53 -14.80 5.53 -1.76
CA ARG A 53 -14.09 4.71 -0.78
C ARG A 53 -14.99 3.77 0.02
N ARG A 54 -16.20 4.21 0.41
CA ARG A 54 -17.20 3.35 1.06
C ARG A 54 -17.77 2.31 0.11
N LEU A 55 -18.02 2.68 -1.15
CA LEU A 55 -18.49 1.75 -2.18
C LEU A 55 -17.42 0.71 -2.53
N THR A 56 -16.15 1.10 -2.51
CA THR A 56 -15.02 0.19 -2.70
C THR A 56 -14.59 -0.50 -1.43
N GLY A 57 -15.24 -0.32 -0.26
CA GLY A 57 -14.84 -0.97 1.00
C GLY A 57 -13.45 -0.59 1.56
N GLU A 58 -12.77 0.41 0.99
CA GLU A 58 -11.41 0.78 1.37
C GLU A 58 -11.42 1.65 2.65
N GLN A 59 -10.80 1.22 3.74
CA GLN A 59 -10.78 1.98 5.01
C GLN A 59 -9.46 2.72 5.25
N LEU A 60 -8.93 3.43 4.24
CA LEU A 60 -7.78 4.32 4.46
C LEU A 60 -8.22 5.57 5.22
N GLU A 61 -8.05 5.56 6.53
CA GLU A 61 -8.10 6.77 7.34
C GLU A 61 -6.74 7.47 7.30
N VAL A 62 -6.72 8.73 6.84
CA VAL A 62 -5.50 9.52 6.70
C VAL A 62 -5.58 10.74 7.62
N MET A 63 -4.46 11.15 8.18
CA MET A 63 -4.27 12.44 8.83
C MET A 63 -3.27 13.27 8.04
N GLU A 64 -3.55 14.57 7.93
CA GLU A 64 -2.58 15.56 7.46
C GLU A 64 -1.81 16.10 8.68
N VAL A 65 -0.48 16.13 8.55
CA VAL A 65 0.43 16.70 9.54
C VAL A 65 1.18 17.85 8.89
N LYS A 66 1.13 19.04 9.48
CA LYS A 66 1.77 20.23 8.97
C LYS A 66 2.44 21.00 10.10
N GLY A 67 3.68 21.47 9.90
CA GLY A 67 4.37 22.20 10.96
C GLY A 67 5.87 22.36 10.74
N HIS A 68 6.57 22.73 11.81
CA HIS A 68 8.02 22.88 11.87
C HIS A 68 8.60 21.99 12.98
N GLY A 69 9.47 21.05 12.61
CA GLY A 69 10.08 20.08 13.55
C GLY A 69 10.05 18.66 12.99
N THR A 70 10.00 17.65 13.86
CA THR A 70 10.07 16.24 13.45
C THR A 70 8.82 15.50 13.91
N CYS A 71 8.22 14.69 13.04
CA CYS A 71 7.13 13.79 13.41
C CYS A 71 7.53 12.33 13.18
N TYR A 72 7.19 11.47 14.13
CA TYR A 72 7.57 10.07 14.13
C TYR A 72 6.32 9.20 13.94
N PHE A 73 6.36 8.29 12.96
CA PHE A 73 5.26 7.40 12.60
C PHE A 73 5.70 5.94 12.68
N ALA A 74 4.81 5.08 13.17
CA ALA A 74 4.98 3.63 13.16
C ALA A 74 3.61 2.94 13.11
N ASP A 75 3.58 1.69 12.66
CA ASP A 75 2.34 0.92 12.52
C ASP A 75 2.60 -0.54 12.91
N ALA A 76 2.01 -0.98 14.02
CA ALA A 76 2.04 -2.37 14.49
C ALA A 76 3.43 -3.05 14.51
N ALA A 77 4.50 -2.30 14.83
CA ALA A 77 5.89 -2.77 14.79
C ALA A 77 6.35 -3.34 13.42
N GLY A 78 5.62 -3.02 12.35
CA GLY A 78 5.95 -3.37 10.98
C GLY A 78 7.23 -2.69 10.51
N ASP A 79 7.87 -3.31 9.53
CA ASP A 79 9.04 -2.74 8.86
C ASP A 79 8.58 -1.68 7.87
N VAL A 80 9.34 -0.58 7.79
CA VAL A 80 9.04 0.59 6.98
C VAL A 80 10.00 0.66 5.80
N SER A 81 9.45 0.73 4.60
CA SER A 81 10.20 0.89 3.35
C SER A 81 9.87 2.22 2.69
N LEU A 82 10.89 2.95 2.21
CA LEU A 82 10.70 4.18 1.46
C LEU A 82 10.71 3.92 -0.04
N VAL A 83 9.70 4.43 -0.73
CA VAL A 83 9.58 4.43 -2.19
C VAL A 83 9.67 5.87 -2.68
N THR A 84 10.61 6.14 -3.57
CA THR A 84 10.74 7.45 -4.22
C THR A 84 10.05 7.40 -5.57
N LEU A 85 9.18 8.37 -5.83
CA LEU A 85 8.42 8.52 -7.06
C LEU A 85 8.95 9.72 -7.84
N GLN A 86 9.18 9.54 -9.15
CA GLN A 86 9.66 10.59 -10.06
C GLN A 86 8.69 10.75 -11.24
N GLN A 87 7.53 11.36 -10.96
CA GLN A 87 6.39 11.41 -11.89
C GLN A 87 5.83 10.01 -12.20
N ASP A 88 5.92 9.12 -11.21
CA ASP A 88 5.47 7.74 -11.29
C ASP A 88 4.13 7.53 -10.59
N THR A 89 3.58 6.34 -10.79
CA THR A 89 2.42 5.82 -10.06
C THR A 89 2.82 4.56 -9.30
N LEU A 90 2.54 4.55 -8.00
CA LEU A 90 2.63 3.39 -7.13
C LEU A 90 1.21 2.89 -6.84
N HIS A 91 0.99 1.61 -7.07
CA HIS A 91 -0.21 0.92 -6.65
C HIS A 91 0.11 0.19 -5.35
N VAL A 92 -0.58 0.48 -4.26
CA VAL A 92 -0.28 -0.08 -2.93
C VAL A 92 -1.56 -0.51 -2.23
N GLU A 93 -1.52 -1.63 -1.51
CA GLU A 93 -2.62 -1.98 -0.60
C GLU A 93 -2.79 -0.86 0.44
N ALA A 94 -4.00 -0.32 0.57
CA ALA A 94 -4.25 0.85 1.42
C ALA A 94 -3.76 0.65 2.86
N SER A 95 -3.92 -0.55 3.42
CA SER A 95 -3.52 -0.86 4.80
C SER A 95 -2.01 -0.71 5.06
N ASN A 96 -1.20 -0.85 4.00
CA ASN A 96 0.25 -0.79 3.99
C ASN A 96 0.81 0.60 3.71
N LEU A 97 -0.02 1.60 3.40
CA LEU A 97 0.46 2.96 3.17
C LEU A 97 0.60 3.71 4.50
N LEU A 98 1.83 3.98 4.93
CA LEU A 98 2.12 4.65 6.20
C LEU A 98 2.11 6.17 6.06
N CYS A 99 2.83 6.71 5.09
CA CYS A 99 3.01 8.16 4.96
C CYS A 99 3.33 8.54 3.50
N THR A 100 2.91 9.73 3.08
CA THR A 100 3.20 10.29 1.75
C THR A 100 3.57 11.76 1.87
N ALA A 101 4.53 12.19 1.06
CA ALA A 101 4.84 13.60 0.89
C ALA A 101 3.61 14.36 0.39
N GLY A 102 3.38 15.60 0.87
CA GLY A 102 2.16 16.36 0.55
C GLY A 102 1.95 16.69 -0.94
N GLY A 103 3.00 16.62 -1.76
CA GLY A 103 2.91 16.78 -3.21
C GLY A 103 2.38 15.55 -3.96
N LEU A 104 2.28 14.39 -3.30
CA LEU A 104 1.73 13.18 -3.89
C LEU A 104 0.20 13.18 -3.84
N ARG A 105 -0.40 12.73 -4.93
CA ARG A 105 -1.86 12.54 -5.02
C ARG A 105 -2.18 11.09 -4.71
N THR A 106 -3.19 10.89 -3.87
CA THR A 106 -3.72 9.56 -3.54
C THR A 106 -5.07 9.38 -4.19
N GLY A 107 -5.25 8.33 -5.00
CA GLY A 107 -6.51 7.98 -5.65
C GLY A 107 -6.97 6.57 -5.28
N THR A 108 -8.26 6.35 -5.12
CA THR A 108 -8.78 4.98 -4.99
C THR A 108 -8.99 4.43 -6.39
N THR A 109 -8.24 3.38 -6.76
CA THR A 109 -8.50 2.63 -7.99
C THR A 109 -9.09 1.28 -7.62
N PHE A 110 -10.28 0.99 -8.13
CA PHE A 110 -10.90 -0.31 -7.95
C PHE A 110 -10.40 -1.25 -9.05
N THR A 111 -9.49 -2.17 -8.72
CA THR A 111 -8.85 -3.08 -9.70
C THR A 111 -9.77 -4.23 -10.17
N GLY A 112 -11.09 -4.04 -10.21
CA GLY A 112 -12.00 -4.89 -10.98
C GLY A 112 -13.40 -5.04 -10.40
N LEU A 113 -14.41 -4.94 -11.28
CA LEU A 113 -15.87 -5.17 -11.06
C LEU A 113 -16.27 -6.45 -10.28
N ARG A 114 -15.32 -7.32 -9.91
CA ARG A 114 -15.55 -8.55 -9.11
C ARG A 114 -15.07 -8.47 -7.66
N GLY A 115 -14.29 -7.46 -7.27
CA GLY A 115 -13.82 -7.31 -5.88
C GLY A 115 -14.94 -6.92 -4.89
N ALA A 116 -16.03 -6.33 -5.38
CA ALA A 116 -17.16 -5.86 -4.57
C ALA A 116 -18.20 -6.96 -4.37
N SER A 117 -18.27 -7.95 -5.28
CA SER A 117 -19.18 -9.09 -5.16
C SER A 117 -18.68 -10.18 -4.21
N GLN A 118 -17.42 -10.12 -3.74
CA GLN A 118 -16.80 -11.15 -2.91
C GLN A 118 -16.13 -10.61 -1.63
N GLY A 119 -16.50 -9.42 -1.14
CA GLY A 119 -16.18 -8.96 0.22
C GLY A 119 -14.72 -8.58 0.53
N ASN A 120 -13.71 -9.13 -0.16
CA ASN A 120 -12.29 -8.88 0.14
C ASN A 120 -11.46 -8.55 -1.13
N GLY A 121 -11.92 -7.62 -1.97
CA GLY A 121 -11.10 -7.12 -3.09
C GLY A 121 -9.75 -6.58 -2.60
N LEU A 122 -8.67 -6.80 -3.35
CA LEU A 122 -7.38 -6.15 -3.08
C LEU A 122 -7.54 -4.64 -3.26
N PHE A 123 -7.87 -3.94 -2.17
CA PHE A 123 -8.11 -2.49 -2.17
C PHE A 123 -6.80 -1.76 -2.37
N THR A 124 -6.49 -1.52 -3.64
CA THR A 124 -5.25 -0.88 -4.06
C THR A 124 -5.50 0.61 -4.21
N THR A 125 -4.83 1.42 -3.40
CA THR A 125 -4.80 2.86 -3.55
C THR A 125 -3.65 3.22 -4.50
N THR A 126 -3.80 4.26 -5.31
CA THR A 126 -2.74 4.80 -6.15
C THR A 126 -2.09 5.97 -5.45
N VAL A 127 -0.76 6.06 -5.53
CA VAL A 127 0.04 7.19 -5.09
C VAL A 127 0.81 7.71 -6.29
N GLU A 128 0.55 8.94 -6.68
CA GLU A 128 1.00 9.50 -7.96
C GLU A 128 1.71 10.84 -7.78
N GLY A 129 2.78 11.05 -8.55
CA GLY A 129 3.48 12.32 -8.64
C GLY A 129 4.97 12.21 -8.33
N THR A 130 5.52 13.24 -7.71
CA THR A 130 6.94 13.30 -7.33
C THR A 130 7.07 13.49 -5.82
N GLY A 131 7.82 12.62 -5.17
CA GLY A 131 7.99 12.64 -3.71
C GLY A 131 8.28 11.27 -3.14
N GLN A 132 8.25 11.16 -1.81
CA GLN A 132 8.45 9.89 -1.11
C GLN A 132 7.14 9.37 -0.53
N ALA A 133 6.95 8.06 -0.63
CA ALA A 133 5.93 7.30 0.06
C ALA A 133 6.61 6.30 0.99
N ALA A 134 6.06 6.11 2.18
CA ALA A 134 6.49 5.12 3.15
C ALA A 134 5.44 4.01 3.22
N LEU A 135 5.91 2.78 3.09
CA LEU A 135 5.11 1.56 3.16
C LEU A 135 5.41 0.80 4.45
N THR A 136 4.43 0.14 5.03
CA THR A 136 4.62 -0.81 6.14
C THR A 136 4.45 -2.26 5.66
N SER A 137 5.20 -3.18 6.26
CA SER A 137 5.12 -4.62 5.98
C SER A 137 5.34 -5.44 7.24
N GLN A 138 4.83 -6.67 7.26
CA GLN A 138 5.19 -7.64 8.30
C GLN A 138 6.52 -8.31 7.91
N GLY A 139 7.62 -7.81 8.49
CA GLY A 139 8.98 -8.18 8.08
C GLY A 139 9.51 -7.31 6.93
N PRO A 140 10.83 -7.34 6.64
CA PRO A 140 11.44 -6.53 5.59
C PRO A 140 10.85 -6.84 4.21
N ALA A 141 10.39 -5.81 3.50
CA ALA A 141 9.81 -5.97 2.17
C ALA A 141 10.83 -6.51 1.16
N ILE A 142 10.39 -7.44 0.32
CA ILE A 142 11.15 -8.01 -0.78
C ILE A 142 10.71 -7.32 -2.08
N VAL A 143 11.66 -6.82 -2.86
CA VAL A 143 11.40 -6.14 -4.13
C VAL A 143 11.79 -7.05 -5.28
N LEU A 144 10.82 -7.42 -6.10
CA LEU A 144 10.97 -8.36 -7.21
C LEU A 144 10.78 -7.64 -8.54
N ARG A 145 11.72 -7.83 -9.47
CA ARG A 145 11.64 -7.26 -10.82
C ARG A 145 10.78 -8.13 -11.71
N VAL A 146 9.86 -7.51 -12.44
CA VAL A 146 9.07 -8.13 -13.50
C VAL A 146 9.57 -7.64 -14.85
N THR A 147 9.76 -8.56 -15.78
CA THR A 147 10.11 -8.26 -17.17
C THR A 147 9.16 -8.99 -18.11
N PRO A 148 9.06 -8.58 -19.39
CA PRO A 148 8.21 -9.28 -20.36
C PRO A 148 8.57 -10.77 -20.53
N GLN A 149 9.83 -11.13 -20.30
CA GLN A 149 10.35 -12.50 -20.39
C GLN A 149 10.13 -13.29 -19.09
N THR A 150 10.00 -12.60 -17.96
CA THR A 150 9.91 -13.21 -16.63
C THR A 150 8.70 -12.62 -15.89
N PRO A 151 7.48 -13.12 -16.17
CA PRO A 151 6.30 -12.73 -15.42
C PRO A 151 6.37 -13.25 -13.98
N LEU A 152 5.78 -12.51 -13.04
CA LEU A 152 5.80 -12.85 -11.62
C LEU A 152 4.40 -13.30 -11.17
N ARG A 153 4.34 -14.32 -10.32
CA ARG A 153 3.12 -14.74 -9.62
C ARG A 153 3.31 -14.50 -8.13
N VAL A 154 2.33 -13.86 -7.51
CA VAL A 154 2.40 -13.43 -6.10
C VAL A 154 1.14 -13.92 -5.38
N ASP A 155 1.33 -14.40 -4.17
CA ASP A 155 0.23 -14.69 -3.25
C ASP A 155 -0.49 -13.37 -2.87
N PRO A 156 -1.82 -13.27 -3.02
CA PRO A 156 -2.57 -12.08 -2.64
C PRO A 156 -2.35 -11.62 -1.19
N GLY A 157 -2.10 -12.53 -0.24
CA GLY A 157 -1.84 -12.23 1.17
C GLY A 157 -0.42 -11.71 1.45
N ALA A 158 0.51 -11.91 0.51
CA ALA A 158 1.88 -11.42 0.60
C ALA A 158 2.13 -10.14 -0.22
N TYR A 159 1.19 -9.73 -1.08
CA TYR A 159 1.32 -8.55 -1.92
C TYR A 159 1.25 -7.24 -1.11
N LEU A 160 2.16 -6.29 -1.40
CA LEU A 160 2.16 -4.95 -0.79
C LEU A 160 1.86 -3.85 -1.79
N ALA A 161 2.64 -3.82 -2.87
CA ALA A 161 2.62 -2.74 -3.86
C ALA A 161 3.24 -3.16 -5.19
N HIS A 162 3.03 -2.37 -6.23
CA HIS A 162 3.82 -2.44 -7.46
C HIS A 162 3.89 -1.09 -8.18
N SER A 163 4.90 -0.94 -9.03
CA SER A 163 5.11 0.22 -9.87
C SER A 163 5.60 -0.19 -11.26
N GLY A 164 5.52 0.74 -12.21
CA GLY A 164 5.86 0.49 -13.61
C GLY A 164 4.66 0.11 -14.46
N ARG A 165 4.94 -0.36 -15.68
CA ARG A 165 3.91 -0.72 -16.67
C ARG A 165 3.56 -2.19 -16.52
N LEU A 166 2.82 -2.50 -15.46
CA LEU A 166 2.42 -3.87 -15.13
C LEU A 166 0.93 -4.08 -15.35
N ARG A 167 0.59 -5.18 -16.02
CA ARG A 167 -0.76 -5.72 -16.08
C ARG A 167 -0.93 -6.76 -14.97
N GLN A 168 -2.01 -6.64 -14.23
CA GLN A 168 -2.41 -7.56 -13.17
C GLN A 168 -3.52 -8.48 -13.67
N GLU A 169 -3.36 -9.77 -13.42
CA GLU A 169 -4.37 -10.80 -13.68
C GLU A 169 -4.58 -11.69 -12.46
N PHE A 170 -5.82 -11.81 -12.02
CA PHE A 170 -6.19 -12.78 -11.01
C PHE A 170 -6.40 -14.14 -11.66
N GLN A 171 -5.58 -15.11 -11.27
CA GLN A 171 -5.72 -16.48 -11.74
C GLN A 171 -6.38 -17.31 -10.62
N SER A 172 -7.61 -17.77 -10.85
CA SER A 172 -8.25 -18.79 -10.02
C SER A 172 -7.65 -20.15 -10.33
N GLY A 173 -7.15 -20.86 -9.32
CA GLY A 173 -6.46 -22.16 -9.43
C GLY A 173 -7.31 -23.36 -9.88
N VAL A 174 -8.28 -23.18 -10.78
CA VAL A 174 -9.08 -24.29 -11.32
C VAL A 174 -8.20 -25.27 -12.11
N THR A 175 -7.07 -24.84 -12.68
CA THR A 175 -6.20 -25.68 -13.52
C THR A 175 -5.19 -26.54 -12.74
N PHE A 176 -4.95 -26.29 -11.45
CA PHE A 176 -4.04 -27.13 -10.65
C PHE A 176 -4.75 -28.28 -9.90
N ARG A 177 -6.10 -28.32 -9.94
CA ARG A 177 -6.93 -29.33 -9.26
C ARG A 177 -6.88 -30.74 -9.88
N THR A 178 -6.05 -31.01 -10.88
CA THR A 178 -6.04 -32.32 -11.55
C THR A 178 -4.76 -33.15 -11.39
N LEU A 179 -3.73 -32.69 -10.68
CA LEU A 179 -2.46 -33.46 -10.59
C LEU A 179 -1.97 -33.84 -9.19
N LEU A 180 -2.43 -33.21 -8.11
CA LEU A 180 -2.11 -33.68 -6.76
C LEU A 180 -3.37 -33.66 -5.90
N GLY A 181 -4.03 -34.80 -5.82
CA GLY A 181 -5.11 -35.02 -4.88
C GLY A 181 -4.56 -35.02 -3.46
N ASP A 182 -4.75 -33.90 -2.76
CA ASP A 182 -5.10 -33.90 -1.33
C ASP A 182 -5.60 -32.50 -0.92
N GLY A 183 -6.77 -32.46 -0.28
CA GLY A 183 -7.22 -31.44 0.69
C GLY A 183 -7.30 -29.92 0.40
N SER A 184 -6.88 -29.34 -0.72
CA SER A 184 -6.59 -27.89 -0.77
C SER A 184 -7.71 -26.96 -1.27
N GLY A 185 -7.92 -25.86 -0.53
CA GLY A 185 -8.75 -24.71 -0.90
C GLY A 185 -8.31 -24.07 -2.22
N GLU A 186 -9.18 -23.26 -2.81
CA GLU A 186 -8.90 -22.59 -4.09
C GLU A 186 -7.67 -21.67 -3.99
N ALA A 187 -6.54 -22.07 -4.57
CA ALA A 187 -5.35 -21.21 -4.64
C ALA A 187 -5.58 -20.06 -5.62
N PHE A 188 -5.66 -18.83 -5.12
CA PHE A 188 -5.72 -17.62 -5.93
C PHE A 188 -4.33 -17.00 -6.01
N GLN A 189 -3.89 -16.62 -7.21
CA GLN A 189 -2.61 -15.93 -7.40
C GLN A 189 -2.80 -14.66 -8.24
N ILE A 190 -2.01 -13.62 -7.93
CA ILE A 190 -1.90 -12.43 -8.77
C ILE A 190 -0.73 -12.64 -9.74
N ARG A 191 -1.01 -12.59 -11.03
CA ARG A 191 0.00 -12.62 -12.08
C ARG A 191 0.30 -11.20 -12.55
N PHE A 192 1.58 -10.85 -12.55
CA PHE A 192 2.11 -9.59 -13.05
C PHE A 192 2.88 -9.84 -14.35
N GLU A 193 2.51 -9.11 -15.40
CA GLU A 193 3.18 -9.10 -16.70
C GLU A 193 3.53 -7.67 -17.12
N GLY A 194 4.64 -7.49 -17.83
CA GLY A 194 5.11 -6.18 -18.31
C GLY A 194 6.48 -5.83 -17.75
N GLU A 195 6.71 -4.57 -17.44
CA GLU A 195 7.99 -4.10 -16.89
C GLU A 195 7.78 -3.23 -15.67
N GLY A 196 8.35 -3.63 -14.53
CA GLY A 196 8.16 -2.94 -13.26
C GLY A 196 8.72 -3.67 -12.06
N LEU A 197 8.32 -3.20 -10.88
CA LEU A 197 8.70 -3.76 -9.58
C LEU A 197 7.46 -4.16 -8.82
N VAL A 198 7.52 -5.30 -8.12
CA VAL A 198 6.49 -5.76 -7.19
C VAL A 198 7.11 -5.92 -5.81
N TYR A 199 6.42 -5.37 -4.81
CA TYR A 199 6.81 -5.40 -3.40
C TYR A 199 5.96 -6.46 -2.71
N VAL A 200 6.62 -7.38 -2.02
CA VAL A 200 5.97 -8.43 -1.24
C VAL A 200 6.50 -8.45 0.18
N GLN A 201 5.66 -8.80 1.15
CA GLN A 201 6.07 -9.01 2.52
C GLN A 201 6.40 -10.48 2.77
N PRO A 202 7.35 -10.79 3.66
CA PRO A 202 7.68 -12.16 4.06
C PRO A 202 6.66 -12.72 5.07
N SER A 203 5.37 -12.52 4.80
CA SER A 203 4.24 -12.93 5.64
C SER A 203 2.96 -12.97 4.82
N GLU A 204 2.12 -13.95 5.08
CA GLU A 204 0.80 -14.06 4.45
C GLU A 204 -0.28 -13.55 5.40
N ARG A 205 -1.20 -12.75 4.86
CA ARG A 205 -2.44 -12.39 5.54
C ARG A 205 -3.51 -13.38 5.12
N GLU A 206 -4.45 -13.66 6.03
CA GLU A 206 -5.67 -14.41 5.71
C GLU A 206 -6.36 -13.76 4.50
N THR A 207 -6.36 -14.47 3.37
CA THR A 207 -7.13 -14.11 2.18
C THR A 207 -8.22 -15.15 1.95
N LEU A 208 -9.16 -14.91 1.04
CA LEU A 208 -10.37 -15.73 0.84
C LEU A 208 -10.11 -17.23 0.56
N GLY A 209 -8.85 -17.66 0.36
CA GLY A 209 -8.45 -19.07 0.23
C GLY A 209 -8.27 -19.83 1.57
N GLY A 210 -8.30 -19.14 2.71
CA GLY A 210 -8.10 -19.72 4.05
C GLY A 210 -6.64 -20.07 4.36
N GLN A 211 -6.38 -20.45 5.62
CA GLN A 211 -5.11 -21.03 6.04
C GLN A 211 -4.81 -22.29 5.24
N VAL A 212 -3.62 -22.35 4.64
CA VAL A 212 -3.00 -23.63 4.26
C VAL A 212 -2.58 -24.38 5.51
#